data_AF-A0A9E3CAB7-F1
#
_entry.id   AF-A0A9E3CAB7-F1
#
_cell.length_a   1.000
_cell.length_b   1.000
_cell.length_c   1.000
_cell.angle_alpha   90.00
_cell.angle_beta   90.00
_cell.angle_gamma   90.00
#
_symmetry.space_group_name_H-M   'P 1'
#
loop_
_entity.id
_entity.type
_entity.pdbx_description
1 polymer ?
#
loop_
_entity_poly.entity_id
_entity_poly.type
_entity_poly.pdbx_seq_one_letter_code
_entity_poly.pdbx_strand_id
1 'polypeptide(L)'
;MRKASPVVAAALAGTVFGAGLTAGVVHADLLGSVLKGAGIAFLVKQFQRPLNDGINKLTGDAGAPQTQATKVVPIVSIGQGGYVGAAQVSGPGVQVDQVQAVGQLEGSVQGRTFRLKALVPINTERPSGKTLTRVKGVGVSAIVDIHV
;
A
#
# COMPACT_ATOMS: atom_id res chain seq x y z
N MET A 1 -50.78 8.71 37.40
CA MET A 1 -49.79 8.58 38.49
C MET A 1 -49.27 7.14 38.52
N ARG A 2 -47.98 6.97 38.90
CA ARG A 2 -47.18 5.72 39.01
C ARG A 2 -46.46 5.31 37.72
N LYS A 3 -45.18 4.96 37.69
CA LYS A 3 -43.92 5.26 38.42
C LYS A 3 -42.89 4.41 37.65
N ALA A 4 -41.70 4.94 37.35
CA ALA A 4 -40.54 4.15 36.91
C ALA A 4 -40.14 3.14 38.03
N SER A 5 -39.32 2.08 37.89
CA SER A 5 -38.26 1.71 36.94
C SER A 5 -37.89 0.21 37.20
N PRO A 6 -36.63 -0.27 37.11
CA PRO A 6 -36.04 -1.22 36.15
C PRO A 6 -35.72 -2.61 36.78
N VAL A 7 -34.83 -3.43 36.15
CA VAL A 7 -33.82 -4.36 36.77
C VAL A 7 -33.75 -5.77 36.11
N VAL A 8 -32.59 -6.02 35.47
CA VAL A 8 -31.77 -7.28 35.44
C VAL A 8 -32.32 -8.47 34.64
N ALA A 9 -31.79 -8.79 33.46
CA ALA A 9 -30.52 -9.48 33.14
C ALA A 9 -30.43 -10.94 33.64
N ALA A 10 -30.42 -11.90 32.72
CA ALA A 10 -29.68 -13.18 32.84
C ALA A 10 -29.66 -13.93 31.50
N ALA A 11 -28.47 -14.36 31.12
CA ALA A 11 -28.14 -15.13 29.93
C ALA A 11 -28.29 -16.65 30.14
N LEU A 12 -27.89 -17.42 29.10
CA LEU A 12 -27.67 -18.89 29.02
C LEU A 12 -28.89 -19.71 28.59
N ALA A 13 -28.82 -20.78 27.80
CA ALA A 13 -27.86 -21.44 26.92
C ALA A 13 -28.63 -22.64 26.32
N GLY A 14 -28.36 -23.06 25.08
CA GLY A 14 -29.01 -24.25 24.50
C GLY A 14 -28.58 -24.63 23.07
N THR A 15 -27.47 -25.35 22.98
CA THR A 15 -26.97 -26.25 21.91
C THR A 15 -28.06 -27.23 21.37
N VAL A 16 -28.09 -27.86 20.16
CA VAL A 16 -27.07 -28.30 19.16
C VAL A 16 -27.76 -29.01 17.96
N PHE A 17 -27.06 -29.12 16.81
CA PHE A 17 -27.25 -30.01 15.62
C PHE A 17 -28.38 -29.71 14.60
N GLY A 18 -28.20 -29.77 13.27
CA GLY A 18 -27.05 -30.09 12.42
C GLY A 18 -27.53 -30.28 10.96
N ALA A 19 -26.66 -30.04 9.97
CA ALA A 19 -26.59 -30.75 8.65
C ALA A 19 -25.64 -29.98 7.71
N GLY A 20 -24.70 -30.71 7.12
CA GLY A 20 -23.50 -30.16 6.49
C GLY A 20 -23.69 -29.51 5.13
N LEU A 21 -22.81 -28.54 4.86
CA LEU A 21 -22.28 -28.24 3.54
C LEU A 21 -20.79 -27.94 3.72
N THR A 22 -19.95 -28.93 3.46
CA THR A 22 -18.53 -28.71 3.20
C THR A 22 -18.40 -28.05 1.83
N ALA A 23 -18.64 -26.74 1.76
CA ALA A 23 -18.35 -25.92 0.60
C ALA A 23 -17.22 -24.96 0.99
N GLY A 24 -16.14 -24.99 0.22
CA GLY A 24 -14.84 -24.44 0.58
C GLY A 24 -14.89 -22.99 1.09
N VAL A 25 -14.10 -22.73 2.13
CA VAL A 25 -13.73 -21.37 2.55
C VAL A 25 -12.83 -20.78 1.46
N VAL A 26 -13.43 -20.34 0.35
CA VAL A 26 -12.80 -19.42 -0.58
C VAL A 26 -12.69 -18.08 0.13
N HIS A 27 -11.46 -17.67 0.38
CA HIS A 27 -11.09 -16.48 1.15
C HIS A 27 -11.63 -15.21 0.47
N ALA A 28 -12.78 -14.70 0.91
CA ALA A 28 -13.28 -13.38 0.51
C ALA A 28 -12.25 -12.27 0.82
N ASP A 29 -11.49 -12.41 1.91
CA ASP A 29 -10.43 -11.47 2.30
C ASP A 29 -9.20 -11.49 1.37
N LEU A 30 -8.85 -12.66 0.81
CA LEU A 30 -7.71 -12.78 -0.10
C LEU A 30 -8.07 -12.26 -1.50
N LEU A 31 -9.28 -12.58 -1.99
CA LEU A 31 -9.80 -12.03 -3.23
C LEU A 31 -9.98 -10.51 -3.14
N GLY A 32 -10.49 -10.01 -2.02
CA GLY A 32 -10.65 -8.57 -1.77
C GLY A 32 -9.30 -7.82 -1.72
N SER A 33 -8.29 -8.37 -1.05
CA SER A 33 -6.98 -7.71 -0.91
C SER A 33 -6.19 -7.68 -2.22
N VAL A 34 -6.25 -8.76 -3.02
CA VAL A 34 -5.58 -8.82 -4.33
C VAL A 34 -6.30 -7.93 -5.35
N LEU A 35 -7.64 -7.90 -5.35
CA LEU A 35 -8.41 -6.97 -6.19
C LEU A 35 -8.13 -5.51 -5.83
N LYS A 36 -8.08 -5.17 -4.53
CA LYS A 36 -7.71 -3.83 -4.06
C LYS A 36 -6.30 -3.45 -4.47
N GLY A 37 -5.32 -4.37 -4.34
CA GLY A 37 -3.94 -4.12 -4.76
C GLY A 37 -3.82 -3.85 -6.28
N ALA A 38 -4.47 -4.68 -7.10
CA ALA A 38 -4.50 -4.45 -8.55
C ALA A 38 -5.21 -3.13 -8.92
N GLY A 39 -6.28 -2.79 -8.20
CA GLY A 39 -6.98 -1.51 -8.34
C GLY A 39 -6.09 -0.30 -8.02
N ILE A 40 -5.31 -0.35 -6.93
CA ILE A 40 -4.37 0.70 -6.57
C ILE A 40 -3.32 0.89 -7.67
N ALA A 41 -2.69 -0.19 -8.13
CA ALA A 41 -1.69 -0.10 -9.21
C ALA A 41 -2.27 0.50 -10.49
N PHE A 42 -3.51 0.15 -10.84
CA PHE A 42 -4.23 0.73 -11.96
C PHE A 42 -4.48 2.23 -11.78
N LEU A 43 -4.98 2.65 -10.62
CA LEU A 43 -5.20 4.06 -10.29
C LEU A 43 -3.89 4.86 -10.37
N VAL A 44 -2.81 4.34 -9.80
CA VAL A 44 -1.49 5.00 -9.87
C VAL A 44 -1.06 5.21 -11.32
N LYS A 45 -1.16 4.17 -12.17
CA LYS A 45 -0.79 4.29 -13.59
C LYS A 45 -1.63 5.32 -14.33
N GLN A 46 -2.93 5.36 -14.04
CA GLN A 46 -3.87 6.30 -14.65
C GLN A 46 -3.60 7.76 -14.21
N PHE A 47 -3.31 7.97 -12.93
CA PHE A 47 -3.14 9.30 -12.34
C PHE A 47 -1.68 9.72 -12.15
N GLN A 48 -0.71 8.96 -12.69
CA GLN A 48 0.73 9.19 -12.45
C GLN A 48 1.17 10.64 -12.75
N ARG A 49 0.68 11.23 -13.86
CA ARG A 49 1.03 12.58 -14.29
C ARG A 49 0.39 13.63 -13.37
N PRO A 50 -0.95 13.64 -13.16
CA PRO A 50 -1.58 14.51 -12.18
C PRO A 50 -0.97 14.43 -10.78
N LEU A 51 -0.64 13.23 -10.29
CA LEU A 51 -0.01 13.05 -8.99
C LEU A 51 1.39 13.67 -8.96
N ASN A 52 2.21 13.44 -9.99
CA ASN A 52 3.54 14.03 -10.10
C ASN A 52 3.48 15.56 -10.14
N ASP A 53 2.58 16.12 -10.96
CA ASP A 53 2.39 17.56 -11.09
C ASP A 53 1.87 18.19 -9.79
N GLY A 54 0.94 17.50 -9.11
CA GLY A 54 0.44 17.92 -7.80
C GLY A 54 1.55 17.97 -6.75
N ILE A 55 2.43 16.96 -6.72
CA ILE A 55 3.57 16.93 -5.80
C ILE A 55 4.57 18.03 -6.15
N ASN A 56 4.94 18.19 -7.42
CA ASN A 56 5.85 19.26 -7.85
C ASN A 56 5.29 20.65 -7.50
N LYS A 57 3.96 20.84 -7.59
CA LYS A 57 3.31 22.08 -7.11
C LYS A 57 3.42 22.24 -5.60
N LEU A 58 3.20 21.17 -4.84
CA LEU A 58 3.29 21.19 -3.38
C LEU A 58 4.71 21.45 -2.88
N THR A 59 5.74 20.95 -3.56
CA THR A 59 7.15 21.17 -3.21
C THR A 59 7.71 22.50 -3.70
N GLY A 60 6.94 23.28 -4.46
CA GLY A 60 7.40 24.54 -5.05
C GLY A 60 8.25 24.37 -6.32
N ASP A 61 8.30 23.17 -6.88
CA ASP A 61 9.04 22.82 -8.09
C ASP A 61 8.22 23.00 -9.39
N ALA A 62 7.03 23.59 -9.30
CA ALA A 62 6.19 23.87 -10.46
C ALA A 62 6.86 24.90 -11.39
N GLY A 63 7.68 24.41 -12.32
CA GLY A 63 8.41 25.23 -13.29
C GLY A 63 9.87 25.53 -12.94
N ALA A 64 10.42 24.95 -11.87
CA ALA A 64 11.86 25.00 -11.63
C ALA A 64 12.60 24.15 -12.70
N PRO A 65 13.79 24.54 -13.17
CA PRO A 65 14.63 23.68 -14.01
C PRO A 65 15.02 22.45 -13.19
N GLN A 66 14.21 21.40 -13.31
CA GLN A 66 14.44 20.18 -12.56
C GLN A 66 15.69 19.51 -13.14
N THR A 67 16.80 19.66 -12.43
CA THR A 67 18.07 18.96 -12.72
C THR A 67 17.89 17.44 -12.61
N GLN A 68 16.80 16.98 -12.01
CA GLN A 68 16.43 15.58 -11.82
C GLN A 68 15.01 15.31 -12.32
N ALA A 69 14.80 14.20 -13.01
CA ALA A 69 13.47 13.79 -13.44
C ALA A 69 12.66 13.26 -12.25
N THR A 70 11.34 13.46 -12.28
CA THR A 70 10.41 12.89 -11.29
C THR A 70 9.32 12.07 -11.94
N LYS A 71 8.89 10.99 -11.28
CA LYS A 71 7.68 10.24 -11.67
C LYS A 71 7.03 9.54 -10.49
N VAL A 72 5.75 9.25 -10.60
CA VAL A 72 4.99 8.50 -9.59
C VAL A 72 4.81 7.04 -10.02
N VAL A 73 5.13 6.11 -9.12
CA VAL A 73 5.05 4.65 -9.32
C VAL A 73 4.33 3.98 -8.14
N PRO A 74 3.76 2.78 -8.32
CA PRO A 74 3.11 2.07 -7.22
C PRO A 74 4.12 1.58 -6.18
N ILE A 75 3.67 1.49 -4.91
CA ILE A 75 4.42 0.84 -3.83
C ILE A 75 3.95 -0.61 -3.70
N VAL A 76 4.91 -1.54 -3.69
CA VAL A 76 4.69 -2.98 -3.53
C VAL A 76 5.29 -3.43 -2.21
N SER A 77 4.49 -4.09 -1.36
CA SER A 77 4.97 -4.68 -0.11
C SER A 77 5.81 -5.93 -0.39
N ILE A 78 7.08 -5.92 0.01
CA ILE A 78 7.98 -7.05 -0.12
C ILE A 78 7.71 -8.04 1.01
N GLY A 79 7.41 -9.29 0.65
CA GLY A 79 7.12 -10.38 1.61
C GLY A 79 5.64 -10.61 1.87
N GLN A 80 4.78 -9.58 1.73
CA GLN A 80 3.32 -9.73 1.83
C GLN A 80 2.59 -9.67 0.48
N GLY A 81 3.25 -9.21 -0.59
CA GLY A 81 2.79 -9.40 -1.97
C GLY A 81 1.63 -8.52 -2.43
N GLY A 82 1.31 -7.43 -1.70
CA GLY A 82 0.24 -6.49 -2.04
C GLY A 82 0.74 -5.10 -2.44
N TYR A 83 -0.03 -4.39 -3.26
CA TYR A 83 0.17 -2.95 -3.50
C TYR A 83 -0.42 -2.16 -2.34
N VAL A 84 0.34 -1.20 -1.82
CA VAL A 84 0.02 -0.50 -0.57
C VAL A 84 -0.09 1.02 -0.73
N GLY A 85 0.18 1.56 -1.92
CA GLY A 85 0.10 2.99 -2.20
C GLY A 85 0.90 3.39 -3.44
N ALA A 86 1.33 4.65 -3.49
CA ALA A 86 2.22 5.17 -4.54
C ALA A 86 3.36 6.01 -3.95
N ALA A 87 4.43 6.17 -4.71
CA ALA A 87 5.56 7.01 -4.36
C ALA A 87 6.04 7.80 -5.57
N GLN A 88 6.42 9.06 -5.34
CA GLN A 88 7.21 9.80 -6.31
C GLN A 88 8.68 9.44 -6.12
N VAL A 89 9.34 9.15 -7.23
CA VAL A 89 10.79 8.95 -7.28
C VAL A 89 11.46 10.09 -8.04
N SER A 90 12.69 10.42 -7.66
CA SER A 90 13.52 11.46 -8.28
C SER A 90 14.95 11.01 -8.48
N GLY A 91 15.57 11.45 -9.58
CA GLY A 91 16.96 11.16 -9.93
C GLY A 91 17.27 11.49 -11.40
N PRO A 92 18.40 11.03 -11.96
CA PRO A 92 18.67 11.25 -13.38
C PRO A 92 17.67 10.50 -14.26
N GLY A 93 17.21 11.13 -15.35
CA GLY A 93 16.09 10.65 -16.17
C GLY A 93 16.20 9.18 -16.60
N VAL A 94 17.36 8.78 -17.13
CA VAL A 94 17.60 7.40 -17.59
C VAL A 94 17.41 6.37 -16.46
N GLN A 95 17.72 6.71 -15.21
CA GLN A 95 17.48 5.80 -14.09
C GLN A 95 16.03 5.89 -13.59
N VAL A 96 15.44 7.08 -13.56
CA VAL A 96 14.04 7.27 -13.18
C VAL A 96 13.12 6.47 -14.11
N ASP A 97 13.40 6.44 -15.41
CA ASP A 97 12.63 5.67 -16.39
C ASP A 97 12.65 4.16 -16.11
N GLN A 98 13.75 3.63 -15.56
CA GLN A 98 13.89 2.21 -15.21
C GLN A 98 13.04 1.79 -14.00
N VAL A 99 12.63 2.73 -13.15
CA VAL A 99 11.83 2.40 -11.96
C VAL A 99 10.43 1.96 -12.37
N GLN A 100 10.00 0.78 -11.94
CA GLN A 100 8.63 0.31 -12.20
C GLN A 100 7.75 0.37 -10.95
N ALA A 101 8.36 0.20 -9.79
CA ALA A 101 7.70 0.27 -8.50
C ALA A 101 8.67 0.70 -7.40
N VAL A 102 8.13 0.98 -6.22
CA VAL A 102 8.91 1.11 -4.98
C VAL A 102 8.60 -0.08 -4.08
N GLY A 103 9.62 -0.87 -3.76
CA GLY A 103 9.50 -1.95 -2.80
C GLY A 103 9.47 -1.41 -1.38
N GLN A 104 8.44 -1.75 -0.60
CA GLN A 104 8.34 -1.45 0.83
C GLN A 104 8.73 -2.67 1.65
N LEU A 105 9.80 -2.53 2.43
CA LEU A 105 10.25 -3.51 3.42
C LEU A 105 9.88 -2.98 4.80
N GLU A 106 9.23 -3.81 5.61
CA GLU A 106 8.86 -3.46 6.98
C GLU A 106 9.64 -4.29 7.99
N GLY A 107 10.04 -3.65 9.07
CA GLY A 107 10.70 -4.28 10.21
C GLY A 107 10.30 -3.62 11.52
N SER A 108 10.66 -4.24 12.62
CA SER A 108 10.42 -3.68 13.94
C SER A 108 11.61 -3.89 14.85
N VAL A 109 11.95 -2.89 15.64
CA VAL A 109 13.04 -2.91 16.62
C VAL A 109 12.53 -2.54 18.01
N GLN A 110 13.24 -2.99 19.04
CA GLN A 110 12.90 -2.77 20.46
C GLN A 110 11.45 -3.20 20.82
N GLY A 111 11.11 -4.46 20.61
CA GLY A 111 9.80 -4.99 21.04
C GLY A 111 8.59 -4.38 20.33
N ARG A 112 8.76 -3.89 19.09
CA ARG A 112 7.74 -3.21 18.25
C ARG A 112 7.49 -1.73 18.57
N THR A 113 8.24 -1.14 19.50
CA THR A 113 8.19 0.31 19.77
C THR A 113 8.50 1.13 18.51
N PHE A 114 9.49 0.70 17.74
CA PHE A 114 9.88 1.37 16.50
C PHE A 114 9.53 0.50 15.29
N ARG A 115 8.70 1.03 14.39
CA ARG A 115 8.43 0.42 13.08
C ARG A 115 9.32 1.06 12.04
N LEU A 116 10.05 0.23 11.31
CA LEU A 116 10.91 0.63 10.21
C LEU A 116 10.17 0.39 8.90
N LYS A 117 10.18 1.38 8.02
CA LYS A 117 9.71 1.25 6.64
C LYS A 117 10.83 1.70 5.72
N ALA A 118 11.40 0.77 4.96
CA ALA A 118 12.38 1.07 3.95
C ALA A 118 11.71 1.04 2.57
N LEU A 119 11.85 2.14 1.83
CA LEU A 119 11.34 2.29 0.48
C LEU A 119 12.50 2.23 -0.51
N VAL A 120 12.41 1.30 -1.46
CA VAL A 120 13.49 0.99 -2.40
C VAL A 120 12.97 1.07 -3.83
N PRO A 121 13.44 2.01 -4.66
CA PRO A 121 13.11 2.03 -6.08
C PRO A 121 13.61 0.76 -6.77
N ILE A 122 12.73 0.05 -7.46
CA ILE A 122 13.02 -1.23 -8.12
C ILE A 122 12.54 -1.18 -9.58
N ASN A 123 13.20 -1.98 -10.41
CA ASN A 123 12.89 -2.07 -11.84
C ASN A 123 11.85 -3.15 -12.20
N THR A 124 11.07 -3.63 -11.22
CA THR A 124 10.04 -4.65 -11.40
C THR A 124 8.81 -4.34 -10.54
N GLU A 125 7.61 -4.55 -11.07
CA GLU A 125 6.36 -4.50 -10.31
C GLU A 125 6.08 -5.79 -9.53
N ARG A 126 6.75 -6.89 -9.90
CA ARG A 126 6.58 -8.22 -9.28
C ARG A 126 7.92 -8.72 -8.74
N PRO A 127 8.35 -8.22 -7.58
CA PRO A 127 9.59 -8.68 -6.96
C PRO A 127 9.42 -10.15 -6.52
N SER A 128 10.04 -11.07 -7.26
CA SER A 128 10.06 -12.50 -6.93
C SER A 128 11.40 -12.89 -6.30
N GLY A 129 11.38 -13.40 -5.08
CA GLY A 129 12.56 -13.95 -4.39
C GLY A 129 13.31 -12.95 -3.49
N LYS A 130 14.52 -13.35 -3.05
CA LYS A 130 15.36 -12.59 -2.10
C LYS A 130 16.14 -11.43 -2.72
N THR A 131 16.17 -11.32 -4.05
CA THR A 131 16.99 -10.33 -4.76
C THR A 131 16.10 -9.23 -5.32
N LEU A 132 16.10 -8.08 -4.66
CA LEU A 132 15.48 -6.85 -5.17
C LEU A 132 16.48 -6.15 -6.08
N THR A 133 16.18 -6.06 -7.37
CA THR A 133 16.98 -5.26 -8.30
C THR A 133 16.67 -3.78 -8.11
N ARG A 134 17.41 -3.18 -7.18
CA ARG A 134 17.33 -1.75 -6.88
C ARG A 134 17.85 -0.92 -8.06
N VAL A 135 17.12 0.12 -8.42
CA VAL A 135 17.61 1.17 -9.31
C VAL A 135 18.48 2.13 -8.49
N LYS A 136 19.76 2.21 -8.82
CA LYS A 136 20.73 3.09 -8.15
C LYS A 136 20.60 4.52 -8.68
N GLY A 137 20.95 5.50 -7.85
CA GLY A 137 20.89 6.93 -8.21
C GLY A 137 19.48 7.54 -8.20
N VAL A 138 18.46 6.75 -7.82
CA VAL A 138 17.07 7.20 -7.68
C VAL A 138 16.64 7.08 -6.23
N GLY A 139 16.02 8.14 -5.73
CA GLY A 139 15.45 8.23 -4.38
C GLY A 139 13.92 8.33 -4.42
N VAL A 140 13.28 8.15 -3.25
CA VAL A 140 11.86 8.45 -3.05
C VAL A 140 11.76 9.88 -2.53
N SER A 141 10.99 10.72 -3.22
CA SER A 141 10.81 12.13 -2.89
C SER A 141 9.50 12.40 -2.16
N ALA A 142 8.47 11.60 -2.43
CA ALA A 142 7.16 11.73 -1.78
C ALA A 142 6.42 10.40 -1.75
N ILE A 143 5.47 10.29 -0.83
CA ILE A 143 4.55 9.15 -0.71
C ILE A 143 3.14 9.67 -0.98
N VAL A 144 2.36 8.88 -1.71
CA VAL A 144 0.95 9.15 -1.99
C VAL A 144 0.14 8.05 -1.31
N ASP A 145 -0.75 8.49 -0.42
CA ASP A 145 -1.72 7.63 0.21
C ASP A 145 -3.02 7.62 -0.62
N ILE A 146 -3.52 6.42 -0.93
CA ILE A 146 -4.68 6.23 -1.79
C ILE A 146 -5.80 5.63 -0.94
N HIS A 147 -6.81 6.46 -0.68
CA HIS A 147 -7.99 6.06 0.07
C HIS A 147 -9.04 5.54 -0.92
N VAL A 148 -9.37 4.25 -0.83
CA VAL A 148 -10.36 3.53 -1.65
C VAL A 148 -11.25 2.62 -0.82
#